data_AF-A0A2G5SBM3-F1
#
_entry.id   AF-A0A2G5SBM3-F1
#
_cell.length_a   1.000
_cell.length_b   1.000
_cell.length_c   1.000
_cell.angle_alpha   90.00
_cell.angle_beta   90.00
_cell.angle_gamma   90.00
#
_symmetry.space_group_name_H-M   'P 1'
#
loop_
_entity.id
_entity.type
_entity.pdbx_description
1 polymer ?
#
loop_
_entity_poly.entity_id
_entity_poly.type
_entity_poly.pdbx_seq_one_letter_code
_entity_poly.pdbx_strand_id
1 'polypeptide(L)'
;MTENNEETIVPDEQCNLTSSTPMKSSDLENVESPIERKISIVECDGEGNPPIESSEETPPDLTPHSVAPRRRRSPRRPEVSASRLPLKVLNQIFQYLSLKDLRSAMLTCHSWNNALSMEDSDIWQQLLVQKLPEAALSDPFLFVELRSARKKLRAWYFAWNTNDISRNNYIRTNGFTVHRQPVAQSTDGVRGKRGVSQGVHAFDITWDGPLGTVAVVGFATKHAALHCVGYIALLGSDDQSWGWNLVDNVLMHNGVQLGVYPKMNNPPKYEVGEKIRLVIDCDMHVAYFERNSEFLGIAFSHIPPLRLFPAVCAVYGNTEVTMVYVGSPQMG
;
A
#
# COMPACT_ATOMS: atom_id res chain seq x y z
N MET A 1 -12.20 -51.02 54.09
CA MET A 1 -13.12 -51.79 53.24
C MET A 1 -13.62 -50.82 52.19
N THR A 2 -13.23 -50.82 50.94
CA THR A 2 -12.58 -51.83 50.08
C THR A 2 -11.78 -51.08 49.01
N GLU A 3 -10.65 -51.69 48.62
CA GLU A 3 -9.73 -51.28 47.57
C GLU A 3 -10.40 -51.32 46.17
N ASN A 4 -9.85 -50.56 45.22
CA ASN A 4 -9.32 -51.14 43.98
C ASN A 4 -8.42 -50.15 43.24
N ASN A 5 -7.16 -50.57 43.10
CA ASN A 5 -6.18 -50.12 42.13
C ASN A 5 -6.63 -50.48 40.71
N GLU A 6 -6.25 -49.67 39.72
CA GLU A 6 -5.59 -50.20 38.52
C GLU A 6 -4.76 -49.11 37.84
N GLU A 7 -3.69 -49.58 37.23
CA GLU A 7 -2.41 -48.94 37.03
C GLU A 7 -2.13 -48.79 35.52
N THR A 8 -1.34 -47.76 35.17
CA THR A 8 -0.48 -47.63 33.96
C THR A 8 -1.15 -47.64 32.56
N ILE A 9 -0.73 -46.81 31.60
CA ILE A 9 0.49 -46.94 30.81
C ILE A 9 0.83 -45.57 30.14
N VAL A 10 2.08 -45.17 30.29
CA VAL A 10 2.78 -44.11 29.54
C VAL A 10 3.51 -44.77 28.36
N PRO A 11 3.75 -44.06 27.25
CA PRO A 11 5.08 -44.16 26.65
C PRO A 11 5.68 -42.78 26.32
N ASP A 12 6.80 -42.49 26.97
CA ASP A 12 7.86 -41.64 26.45
C ASP A 12 8.72 -42.51 25.54
N GLU A 13 9.08 -42.02 24.34
CA GLU A 13 10.47 -42.10 23.90
C GLU A 13 10.79 -41.08 22.80
N GLN A 14 12.03 -40.61 22.90
CA GLN A 14 12.61 -39.43 22.29
C GLN A 14 13.29 -39.72 20.94
N CYS A 15 13.46 -38.63 20.18
CA CYS A 15 14.60 -38.28 19.32
C CYS A 15 15.00 -39.20 18.16
N ASN A 16 15.03 -38.60 16.95
CA ASN A 16 16.31 -38.38 16.28
C ASN A 16 16.25 -37.29 15.20
N LEU A 17 17.07 -36.27 15.42
CA LEU A 17 17.59 -35.33 14.42
C LEU A 17 18.50 -36.08 13.44
N THR A 18 18.31 -35.91 12.14
CA THR A 18 19.41 -36.01 11.16
C THR A 18 19.24 -35.01 10.01
N SER A 19 20.19 -34.08 9.98
CA SER A 19 20.89 -33.53 8.81
C SER A 19 20.15 -33.27 7.49
N SER A 20 19.97 -31.98 7.21
CA SER A 20 20.55 -31.25 6.08
C SER A 20 21.09 -32.04 4.89
N THR A 21 20.57 -31.77 3.68
CA THR A 21 21.36 -31.86 2.44
C THR A 21 21.04 -30.64 1.56
N PRO A 22 22.06 -29.87 1.11
CA PRO A 22 21.89 -28.73 0.23
C PRO A 22 21.83 -29.20 -1.23
N MET A 23 20.88 -28.69 -2.03
CA MET A 23 20.96 -28.85 -3.48
C MET A 23 22.08 -27.94 -4.01
N LYS A 24 23.07 -28.59 -4.64
CA LYS A 24 24.18 -27.96 -5.36
C LYS A 24 23.70 -27.26 -6.63
N SER A 25 24.41 -26.18 -6.93
CA SER A 25 24.47 -25.42 -8.16
C SER A 25 25.29 -26.13 -9.26
N SER A 26 24.73 -26.17 -10.47
CA SER A 26 25.37 -26.09 -11.80
C SER A 26 24.17 -26.18 -12.78
N ASP A 27 23.91 -25.22 -13.65
CA ASP A 27 24.76 -24.92 -14.81
C ASP A 27 24.76 -23.43 -15.17
N LEU A 28 25.93 -22.99 -15.59
CA LEU A 28 26.24 -21.71 -16.19
C LEU A 28 26.03 -21.76 -17.71
N GLU A 29 25.69 -20.58 -18.23
CA GLU A 29 26.04 -20.02 -19.54
C GLU A 29 25.00 -19.90 -20.67
N ASN A 30 25.05 -18.67 -21.22
CA ASN A 30 24.61 -18.18 -22.53
C ASN A 30 23.19 -17.63 -22.67
N VAL A 31 23.02 -16.37 -22.25
CA VAL A 31 22.18 -15.41 -23.00
C VAL A 31 22.86 -14.04 -23.03
N GLU A 32 23.47 -13.72 -24.17
CA GLU A 32 23.96 -12.39 -24.55
C GLU A 32 22.82 -11.37 -24.66
N SER A 33 23.14 -10.11 -24.38
CA SER A 33 22.39 -8.93 -24.78
C SER A 33 23.41 -7.80 -25.06
N PRO A 34 23.05 -6.69 -25.74
CA PRO A 34 22.10 -6.48 -26.82
C PRO A 34 22.76 -5.80 -28.05
N ILE A 35 22.14 -5.95 -29.22
CA ILE A 35 22.56 -5.34 -30.49
C ILE A 35 22.37 -3.82 -30.46
N GLU A 36 23.48 -3.08 -30.52
CA GLU A 36 23.53 -1.65 -30.79
C GLU A 36 23.15 -1.37 -32.25
N ARG A 37 22.13 -0.51 -32.48
CA ARG A 37 21.83 0.06 -33.79
C ARG A 37 22.53 1.40 -33.95
N LYS A 38 23.52 1.41 -34.83
CA LYS A 38 24.33 2.56 -35.25
C LYS A 38 23.48 3.55 -36.05
N ILE A 39 23.61 4.82 -35.69
CA ILE A 39 23.03 6.01 -36.33
C ILE A 39 23.78 6.26 -37.64
N SER A 40 23.05 6.43 -38.74
CA SER A 40 23.59 6.87 -40.04
C SER A 40 23.53 8.41 -40.12
N ILE A 41 24.71 9.03 -40.06
CA ILE A 41 24.96 10.42 -40.46
C ILE A 41 25.31 10.37 -41.95
N VAL A 42 24.63 11.18 -42.76
CA VAL A 42 24.97 11.42 -44.17
C VAL A 42 25.63 12.79 -44.23
N GLU A 43 26.93 12.81 -44.48
CA GLU A 43 27.69 13.98 -44.93
C GLU A 43 27.50 14.13 -46.45
N CYS A 44 27.26 15.36 -46.89
CA CYS A 44 27.26 15.74 -48.30
C CYS A 44 28.54 16.54 -48.59
N ASP A 45 29.44 15.95 -49.35
CA ASP A 45 30.61 16.61 -49.95
C ASP A 45 30.21 17.35 -51.24
N GLY A 46 30.98 18.39 -51.58
CA GLY A 46 31.18 18.78 -52.99
C GLY A 46 31.18 20.27 -53.29
N GLU A 47 32.38 20.85 -53.28
CA GLU A 47 32.72 22.17 -53.82
C GLU A 47 32.48 22.28 -55.34
N GLY A 48 32.23 23.51 -55.82
CA GLY A 48 32.31 23.85 -57.25
C GLY A 48 31.90 25.30 -57.52
N ASN A 49 32.88 26.21 -57.53
CA ASN A 49 32.71 27.60 -57.97
C ASN A 49 32.78 27.71 -59.52
N PRO A 50 32.16 28.72 -60.16
CA PRO A 50 31.92 28.75 -61.61
C PRO A 50 33.00 29.53 -62.39
N PRO A 51 33.05 29.43 -63.74
CA PRO A 51 33.74 30.38 -64.58
C PRO A 51 32.85 31.54 -65.04
N ILE A 52 33.50 32.69 -65.18
CA ILE A 52 33.01 33.99 -65.65
C ILE A 52 32.97 33.99 -67.17
N GLU A 53 31.82 34.33 -67.76
CA GLU A 53 31.75 34.88 -69.12
C GLU A 53 30.80 36.08 -69.16
N SER A 54 31.31 37.14 -69.76
CA SER A 54 30.73 38.47 -69.91
C SER A 54 30.03 38.60 -71.26
N SER A 55 28.79 39.10 -71.25
CA SER A 55 28.25 39.84 -72.39
C SER A 55 27.14 40.77 -71.92
N GLU A 56 27.38 42.06 -72.15
CA GLU A 56 26.46 43.18 -71.98
C GLU A 56 25.19 42.99 -72.82
N GLU A 57 24.02 43.15 -72.22
CA GLU A 57 22.82 43.57 -72.94
C GLU A 57 21.87 44.35 -72.00
N THR A 58 21.42 45.49 -72.51
CA THR A 58 20.62 46.59 -71.93
C THR A 58 19.24 46.18 -71.36
N PRO A 59 18.64 46.99 -70.45
CA PRO A 59 17.54 46.56 -69.59
C PRO A 59 16.16 46.69 -70.26
N PRO A 60 15.19 45.80 -69.98
CA PRO A 60 13.80 46.08 -70.29
C PRO A 60 13.12 46.84 -69.15
N ASP A 61 12.45 47.89 -69.60
CA ASP A 61 11.40 48.71 -69.04
C ASP A 61 10.71 48.28 -67.72
N LEU A 62 10.58 49.27 -66.83
CA LEU A 62 9.89 49.19 -65.55
C LEU A 62 8.37 49.16 -65.75
N THR A 63 7.72 48.02 -65.50
CA THR A 63 6.28 47.99 -65.17
C THR A 63 6.10 47.83 -63.66
N PRO A 64 5.26 48.65 -63.00
CA PRO A 64 5.01 48.50 -61.57
C PRO A 64 4.14 47.26 -61.34
N HIS A 65 4.76 46.16 -60.90
CA HIS A 65 4.02 45.05 -60.34
C HIS A 65 3.28 45.54 -59.09
N SER A 66 1.96 45.68 -59.23
CA SER A 66 1.01 45.81 -58.14
C SER A 66 1.32 44.76 -57.06
N VAL A 67 1.87 45.20 -55.92
CA VAL A 67 2.01 44.35 -54.74
C VAL A 67 0.60 43.97 -54.30
N ALA A 68 0.21 42.72 -54.56
CA ALA A 68 -1.03 42.17 -54.07
C ALA A 68 -1.11 42.41 -52.54
N PRO A 69 -2.25 42.88 -52.00
CA PRO A 69 -2.35 43.24 -50.60
C PRO A 69 -2.04 41.99 -49.76
N ARG A 70 -0.99 42.08 -48.92
CA ARG A 70 -0.70 41.06 -47.91
C ARG A 70 -2.00 40.80 -47.14
N ARG A 71 -2.59 39.60 -47.33
CA ARG A 71 -3.69 39.09 -46.51
C ARG A 71 -3.34 39.41 -45.06
N ARG A 72 -4.13 40.27 -44.40
CA ARG A 72 -4.03 40.48 -42.96
C ARG A 72 -4.14 39.10 -42.32
N ARG A 73 -3.04 38.61 -41.73
CA ARG A 73 -3.09 37.40 -40.90
C ARG A 73 -4.18 37.65 -39.87
N SER A 74 -5.18 36.78 -39.84
CA SER A 74 -6.16 36.75 -38.75
C SER A 74 -5.39 36.82 -37.42
N PRO A 75 -5.87 37.60 -36.43
CA PRO A 75 -5.18 37.68 -35.15
C PRO A 75 -5.02 36.24 -34.63
N ARG A 76 -3.77 35.77 -34.53
CA ARG A 76 -3.48 34.46 -33.96
C ARG A 76 -4.04 34.48 -32.56
N ARG A 77 -5.00 33.59 -32.27
CA ARG A 77 -5.47 33.39 -30.90
C ARG A 77 -4.24 33.12 -30.05
N PRO A 78 -4.05 33.79 -28.90
CA PRO A 78 -2.90 33.54 -28.05
C PRO A 78 -2.87 32.06 -27.70
N GLU A 79 -1.72 31.41 -27.88
CA GLU A 79 -1.55 30.01 -27.49
C GLU A 79 -1.81 29.90 -25.98
N VAL A 80 -2.89 29.21 -25.62
CA VAL A 80 -3.22 28.94 -24.23
C VAL A 80 -2.38 27.74 -23.81
N SER A 81 -1.30 28.00 -23.07
CA SER A 81 -0.52 26.92 -22.47
C SER A 81 -1.40 26.09 -21.52
N ALA A 82 -1.36 24.77 -21.66
CA ALA A 82 -2.08 23.86 -20.77
C ALA A 82 -1.67 24.03 -19.29
N SER A 83 -0.44 24.50 -19.03
CA SER A 83 0.06 24.83 -17.68
C SER A 83 -0.60 26.07 -17.05
N ARG A 84 -1.41 26.81 -17.82
CA ARG A 84 -2.11 28.03 -17.38
C ARG A 84 -3.63 27.90 -17.42
N LEU A 85 -4.15 26.68 -17.59
CA LEU A 85 -5.58 26.45 -17.57
C LEU A 85 -6.17 26.82 -16.19
N PRO A 86 -7.36 27.45 -16.14
CA PRO A 86 -8.03 27.73 -14.88
C PRO A 86 -8.30 26.44 -14.08
N LEU A 87 -8.29 26.55 -12.75
CA LEU A 87 -8.52 25.40 -11.85
C LEU A 87 -9.81 24.64 -12.19
N LYS A 88 -10.89 25.35 -12.55
CA LYS A 88 -12.16 24.73 -12.95
C LYS A 88 -12.02 23.78 -14.14
N VAL A 89 -11.16 24.13 -15.12
CA VAL A 89 -10.90 23.27 -16.29
C VAL A 89 -10.02 22.09 -15.88
N LEU A 90 -8.98 22.34 -15.08
CA LEU A 90 -8.13 21.28 -14.54
C LEU A 90 -8.94 20.26 -13.72
N ASN A 91 -9.91 20.70 -12.91
CA ASN A 91 -10.79 19.80 -12.15
C ASN A 91 -11.57 18.85 -13.08
N GLN A 92 -12.10 19.36 -14.19
CA GLN A 92 -12.86 18.55 -15.16
C GLN A 92 -11.99 17.55 -15.91
N ILE A 93 -10.70 17.83 -16.08
CA ILE A 93 -9.76 16.92 -16.73
C ILE A 93 -9.25 15.88 -15.73
N PHE A 94 -8.75 16.34 -14.58
CA PHE A 94 -8.04 15.52 -13.61
C PHE A 94 -8.95 14.55 -12.85
N GLN A 95 -10.25 14.83 -12.70
CA GLN A 95 -11.18 13.90 -12.06
C GLN A 95 -11.34 12.55 -12.78
N TYR A 96 -10.90 12.44 -14.04
CA TYR A 96 -10.96 11.19 -14.82
C TYR A 96 -9.61 10.48 -14.93
N LEU A 97 -8.55 11.06 -14.36
CA LEU A 97 -7.20 10.49 -14.43
C LEU A 97 -7.00 9.42 -13.36
N SER A 98 -6.19 8.41 -13.68
CA SER A 98 -5.76 7.43 -12.69
C SER A 98 -4.84 8.09 -11.65
N LEU A 99 -4.66 7.47 -10.48
CA LEU A 99 -3.70 7.97 -9.49
C LEU A 99 -2.26 8.06 -10.03
N LYS A 100 -1.89 7.18 -10.96
CA LYS A 100 -0.58 7.19 -11.61
C LYS A 100 -0.44 8.40 -12.54
N ASP A 101 -1.49 8.72 -13.29
CA ASP A 101 -1.49 9.85 -14.21
C ASP A 101 -1.58 11.17 -13.44
N LEU A 102 -2.34 11.22 -12.34
CA LEU A 102 -2.33 12.36 -11.42
C LEU A 102 -0.96 12.62 -10.83
N ARG A 103 -0.26 11.57 -10.37
CA ARG A 103 1.13 11.72 -9.91
C ARG A 103 2.02 12.24 -11.03
N SER A 104 1.87 11.74 -12.25
CA SER A 104 2.64 12.22 -13.40
C SER A 104 2.33 13.69 -13.70
N ALA A 105 1.06 14.09 -13.65
CA ALA A 105 0.61 15.48 -13.82
C ALA A 105 1.13 16.42 -12.72
N MET A 106 1.27 15.95 -11.48
CA MET A 106 1.93 16.72 -10.42
C MET A 106 3.40 17.03 -10.75
N LEU A 107 4.07 16.17 -11.51
CA LEU A 107 5.50 16.32 -11.85
C LEU A 107 5.75 17.16 -13.10
N THR A 108 4.72 17.45 -13.92
CA THR A 108 4.92 18.17 -15.18
C THR A 108 5.14 19.67 -15.01
N CYS A 109 4.40 20.32 -14.09
CA CYS A 109 4.57 21.74 -13.81
C CYS A 109 4.02 22.16 -12.45
N HIS A 110 4.54 23.28 -11.93
CA HIS A 110 4.15 23.83 -10.63
C HIS A 110 2.65 24.16 -10.52
N SER A 111 2.03 24.67 -11.59
CA SER A 111 0.60 25.00 -11.58
C SER A 111 -0.29 23.75 -11.36
N TRP A 112 0.00 22.66 -12.07
CA TRP A 112 -0.75 21.41 -11.90
C TRP A 112 -0.46 20.74 -10.56
N ASN A 113 0.80 20.80 -10.11
CA ASN A 113 1.16 20.36 -8.77
C ASN A 113 0.33 21.08 -7.70
N ASN A 114 0.23 22.40 -7.78
CA ASN A 114 -0.56 23.19 -6.84
C ASN A 114 -2.04 22.82 -6.86
N ALA A 115 -2.62 22.64 -8.05
CA ALA A 115 -4.00 22.20 -8.20
C ALA A 115 -4.27 20.84 -7.53
N LEU A 116 -3.35 19.90 -7.69
CA LEU A 116 -3.48 18.52 -7.19
C LEU A 116 -3.01 18.33 -5.74
N SER A 117 -2.26 19.28 -5.20
CA SER A 117 -1.78 19.26 -3.80
C SER A 117 -2.89 19.60 -2.80
N MET A 118 -3.96 20.27 -3.23
CA MET A 118 -5.13 20.53 -2.39
C MET A 118 -5.88 19.22 -2.12
N GLU A 119 -5.74 18.66 -0.91
CA GLU A 119 -6.26 17.33 -0.53
C GLU A 119 -7.79 17.20 -0.60
N ASP A 120 -8.51 18.32 -0.51
CA ASP A 120 -9.98 18.41 -0.50
C ASP A 120 -10.57 19.04 -1.77
N SER A 121 -9.78 19.11 -2.85
CA SER A 121 -10.30 19.56 -4.14
C SER A 121 -11.38 18.62 -4.68
N ASP A 122 -12.27 19.17 -5.52
CA ASP A 122 -13.33 18.41 -6.20
C ASP A 122 -12.79 17.16 -6.93
N ILE A 123 -11.54 17.22 -7.41
CA ILE A 123 -10.83 16.10 -8.05
C ILE A 123 -10.76 14.90 -7.09
N TRP A 124 -10.31 15.12 -5.85
CA TRP A 124 -10.17 14.06 -4.86
C TRP A 124 -11.52 13.60 -4.34
N GLN A 125 -12.50 14.50 -4.18
CA GLN A 125 -13.86 14.12 -3.80
C GLN A 125 -14.51 13.22 -4.85
N GLN A 126 -14.39 13.58 -6.14
CA GLN A 126 -14.95 12.77 -7.22
C GLN A 126 -14.28 11.40 -7.31
N LEU A 127 -12.95 11.34 -7.18
CA LEU A 127 -12.22 10.08 -7.13
C LEU A 127 -12.58 9.23 -5.91
N LEU A 128 -12.82 9.85 -4.76
CA LEU A 128 -13.25 9.16 -3.55
C LEU A 128 -14.59 8.46 -3.79
N VAL A 129 -15.60 9.20 -4.26
CA VAL A 129 -16.95 8.68 -4.54
C VAL A 129 -16.94 7.59 -5.61
N GLN A 130 -16.08 7.71 -6.62
CA GLN A 130 -15.96 6.69 -7.67
C GLN A 130 -15.25 5.40 -7.22
N LYS A 131 -14.38 5.46 -6.20
CA LYS A 131 -13.51 4.34 -5.83
C LYS A 131 -13.94 3.64 -4.55
N LEU A 132 -14.53 4.35 -3.60
CA LEU A 132 -14.94 3.75 -2.33
C LEU A 132 -16.37 3.18 -2.43
N PRO A 133 -16.67 2.09 -1.70
CA PRO A 133 -18.04 1.62 -1.55
C PRO A 133 -18.92 2.68 -0.88
N GLU A 134 -20.17 2.78 -1.34
CA GLU A 134 -21.16 3.71 -0.76
C GLU A 134 -21.34 3.50 0.74
N ALA A 135 -21.35 2.24 1.20
CA ALA A 135 -21.45 1.87 2.60
C ALA A 135 -20.33 2.45 3.48
N ALA A 136 -19.11 2.62 2.93
CA ALA A 136 -18.01 3.26 3.65
C ALA A 136 -18.16 4.79 3.74
N LEU A 137 -18.74 5.40 2.70
CA LEU A 137 -18.96 6.85 2.65
C LEU A 137 -20.13 7.29 3.52
N SER A 138 -21.13 6.41 3.70
CA SER A 138 -22.27 6.65 4.57
C SER A 138 -21.97 6.42 6.06
N ASP A 139 -20.85 5.78 6.39
CA ASP A 139 -20.48 5.48 7.78
C ASP A 139 -19.87 6.73 8.46
N PRO A 140 -20.52 7.31 9.48
CA PRO A 140 -20.04 8.50 10.15
C PRO A 140 -18.82 8.26 11.05
N PHE A 141 -18.52 7.00 11.41
CA PHE A 141 -17.48 6.64 12.36
C PHE A 141 -16.19 6.11 11.69
N LEU A 142 -16.29 5.58 10.47
CA LEU A 142 -15.17 4.95 9.78
C LEU A 142 -13.98 5.90 9.51
N PHE A 143 -14.25 7.16 9.17
CA PHE A 143 -13.22 8.12 8.75
C PHE A 143 -13.06 9.31 9.69
N VAL A 144 -13.39 9.17 10.98
CA VAL A 144 -13.35 10.27 11.97
C VAL A 144 -11.99 10.99 12.00
N GLU A 145 -10.88 10.24 11.90
CA GLU A 145 -9.52 10.79 11.91
C GLU A 145 -9.07 11.34 10.55
N LEU A 146 -9.77 11.00 9.47
CA LEU A 146 -9.36 11.33 8.10
C LEU A 146 -10.14 12.54 7.59
N ARG A 147 -9.56 13.72 7.79
CA ARG A 147 -10.19 15.00 7.41
C ARG A 147 -10.35 15.19 5.89
N SER A 148 -9.44 14.62 5.09
CA SER A 148 -9.39 14.90 3.65
C SER A 148 -9.79 13.74 2.74
N ALA A 149 -10.36 14.05 1.57
CA ALA A 149 -10.73 13.04 0.57
C ALA A 149 -9.51 12.24 0.09
N ARG A 150 -8.36 12.91 -0.10
CA ARG A 150 -7.11 12.24 -0.45
C ARG A 150 -6.68 11.21 0.61
N LYS A 151 -6.82 11.53 1.91
CA LYS A 151 -6.51 10.59 3.00
C LYS A 151 -7.47 9.41 3.04
N LYS A 152 -8.78 9.64 2.92
CA LYS A 152 -9.80 8.58 2.84
C LYS A 152 -9.55 7.65 1.65
N LEU A 153 -9.23 8.22 0.48
CA LEU A 153 -8.86 7.46 -0.71
C LEU A 153 -7.57 6.67 -0.48
N ARG A 154 -6.57 7.25 0.18
CA ARG A 154 -5.33 6.53 0.55
C ARG A 154 -5.65 5.35 1.48
N ALA A 155 -6.53 5.53 2.46
CA ALA A 155 -6.95 4.46 3.37
C ALA A 155 -7.58 3.27 2.63
N TRP A 156 -8.41 3.53 1.63
CA TRP A 156 -9.02 2.49 0.78
C TRP A 156 -8.01 1.55 0.12
N TYR A 157 -6.87 2.09 -0.33
CA TYR A 157 -5.81 1.29 -0.95
C TYR A 157 -4.99 0.46 0.04
N PHE A 158 -5.13 0.71 1.34
CA PHE A 158 -4.48 -0.05 2.40
C PHE A 158 -5.44 -0.94 3.20
N ALA A 159 -6.77 -0.82 2.98
CA ALA A 159 -7.80 -1.64 3.59
C ALA A 159 -7.58 -3.16 3.36
N TRP A 160 -8.38 -4.00 4.02
CA TRP A 160 -8.27 -5.46 3.90
C TRP A 160 -8.39 -5.98 2.45
N ASN A 161 -7.64 -7.03 2.14
CA ASN A 161 -7.58 -7.60 0.80
C ASN A 161 -8.53 -8.78 0.65
N THR A 162 -9.49 -8.69 -0.27
CA THR A 162 -10.43 -9.78 -0.58
C THR A 162 -9.76 -10.98 -1.24
N ASN A 163 -8.57 -10.80 -1.83
CA ASN A 163 -7.83 -11.85 -2.52
C ASN A 163 -6.72 -12.46 -1.66
N ASP A 164 -6.52 -11.95 -0.44
CA ASP A 164 -5.45 -12.37 0.47
C ASP A 164 -5.98 -12.49 1.90
N ILE A 165 -6.84 -13.50 2.06
CA ILE A 165 -7.71 -13.72 3.20
C ILE A 165 -7.99 -15.22 3.36
N SER A 166 -8.22 -15.70 4.59
CA SER A 166 -8.73 -17.05 4.81
C SER A 166 -10.08 -17.25 4.11
N ARG A 167 -10.31 -18.46 3.58
CA ARG A 167 -11.60 -18.88 2.98
C ARG A 167 -12.81 -18.77 3.92
N ASN A 168 -12.58 -18.76 5.23
CA ASN A 168 -13.63 -18.66 6.25
C ASN A 168 -13.95 -17.21 6.63
N ASN A 169 -13.27 -16.23 6.01
CA ASN A 169 -13.50 -14.82 6.23
C ASN A 169 -14.03 -14.18 4.93
N TYR A 170 -14.75 -13.07 5.07
CA TYR A 170 -15.10 -12.21 3.94
C TYR A 170 -15.02 -10.75 4.34
N ILE A 171 -14.84 -9.86 3.36
CA ILE A 171 -14.84 -8.42 3.60
C ILE A 171 -16.28 -7.89 3.48
N ARG A 172 -16.73 -7.11 4.48
CA ARG A 172 -18.03 -6.44 4.49
C ARG A 172 -18.15 -5.46 3.31
N THR A 173 -19.38 -5.01 3.04
CA THR A 173 -19.70 -4.11 1.93
C THR A 173 -18.99 -2.75 2.01
N ASN A 174 -18.60 -2.29 3.20
CA ASN A 174 -17.78 -1.09 3.36
C ASN A 174 -16.33 -1.29 2.81
N GLY A 175 -15.86 -2.53 2.71
CA GLY A 175 -14.52 -2.87 2.24
C GLY A 175 -13.36 -2.59 3.21
N PHE A 176 -13.65 -2.16 4.44
CA PHE A 176 -12.69 -1.88 5.52
C PHE A 176 -12.79 -2.87 6.70
N THR A 177 -13.88 -3.63 6.76
CA THR A 177 -14.16 -4.57 7.84
C THR A 177 -14.10 -6.00 7.34
N VAL A 178 -13.28 -6.84 7.96
CA VAL A 178 -13.33 -8.30 7.77
C VAL A 178 -14.34 -8.90 8.73
N HIS A 179 -15.12 -9.87 8.27
CA HIS A 179 -16.03 -10.68 9.07
C HIS A 179 -15.58 -12.14 9.01
N ARG A 180 -15.49 -12.79 10.17
CA ARG A 180 -15.14 -14.21 10.27
C ARG A 180 -16.40 -15.07 10.41
N GLN A 181 -16.56 -16.07 9.54
CA GLN A 181 -17.65 -17.04 9.64
C GLN A 181 -17.51 -17.93 10.89
N PRO A 182 -18.61 -18.44 11.47
CA PRO A 182 -18.58 -19.25 12.68
C PRO A 182 -18.11 -20.69 12.41
N VAL A 183 -16.84 -20.84 12.02
CA VAL A 183 -16.18 -22.13 11.75
C VAL A 183 -15.44 -22.58 13.00
N ALA A 184 -15.74 -23.79 13.47
CA ALA A 184 -15.06 -24.39 14.63
C ALA A 184 -13.66 -24.90 14.26
N GLN A 185 -12.78 -25.01 15.26
CA GLN A 185 -11.42 -25.56 15.12
C GLN A 185 -10.61 -24.92 13.98
N SER A 186 -10.69 -23.59 13.86
CA SER A 186 -10.04 -22.85 12.78
C SER A 186 -9.56 -21.50 13.31
N THR A 187 -8.31 -21.14 13.00
CA THR A 187 -7.83 -19.75 13.09
C THR A 187 -7.78 -19.18 11.68
N ASP A 188 -8.32 -17.98 11.51
CA ASP A 188 -8.49 -17.37 10.20
C ASP A 188 -7.96 -15.94 10.19
N GLY A 189 -7.05 -15.67 9.25
CA GLY A 189 -6.38 -14.40 9.09
C GLY A 189 -6.76 -13.63 7.83
N VAL A 190 -6.33 -12.38 7.78
CA VAL A 190 -6.44 -11.49 6.62
C VAL A 190 -5.25 -10.54 6.56
N ARG A 191 -4.83 -10.16 5.36
CA ARG A 191 -3.82 -9.12 5.12
C ARG A 191 -4.40 -7.88 4.45
N GLY A 192 -3.76 -6.73 4.65
CA GLY A 192 -4.06 -5.50 3.91
C GLY A 192 -3.72 -5.61 2.42
N LYS A 193 -4.35 -4.78 1.58
CA LYS A 193 -4.14 -4.74 0.12
C LYS A 193 -2.71 -4.35 -0.28
N ARG A 194 -2.05 -3.52 0.53
CA ARG A 194 -0.72 -2.95 0.24
C ARG A 194 0.21 -3.11 1.42
N GLY A 195 1.39 -3.62 1.12
CA GLY A 195 2.48 -3.70 2.08
C GLY A 195 3.35 -2.43 2.04
N VAL A 196 4.00 -2.18 3.16
CA VAL A 196 4.89 -1.05 3.42
C VAL A 196 6.34 -1.54 3.49
N SER A 197 7.30 -0.70 3.09
CA SER A 197 8.73 -1.08 3.06
C SER A 197 9.66 0.07 3.40
N GLN A 198 9.16 1.29 3.51
CA GLN A 198 9.92 2.52 3.76
C GLN A 198 9.00 3.52 4.44
N GLY A 199 9.54 4.36 5.32
CA GLY A 199 8.78 5.34 6.08
C GLY A 199 8.01 4.76 7.27
N VAL A 200 7.27 5.64 7.93
CA VAL A 200 6.43 5.30 9.09
C VAL A 200 4.97 5.21 8.68
N HIS A 201 4.29 4.16 9.13
CA HIS A 201 2.93 3.81 8.71
C HIS A 201 2.05 3.46 9.91
N ALA A 202 0.91 4.14 10.05
CA ALA A 202 -0.07 3.91 11.11
C ALA A 202 -1.40 3.34 10.57
N PHE A 203 -1.92 2.33 11.25
CA PHE A 203 -3.18 1.65 10.95
C PHE A 203 -4.04 1.61 12.22
N ASP A 204 -5.19 2.28 12.19
CA ASP A 204 -6.21 2.16 13.24
C ASP A 204 -6.96 0.84 13.04
N ILE A 205 -7.04 0.03 14.09
CA ILE A 205 -7.69 -1.27 14.09
C ILE A 205 -8.69 -1.31 15.24
N THR A 206 -9.92 -1.67 14.92
CA THR A 206 -11.02 -1.83 15.87
C THR A 206 -11.62 -3.21 15.72
N TRP A 207 -11.78 -3.90 16.83
CA TRP A 207 -12.29 -5.25 16.91
C TRP A 207 -13.67 -5.22 17.57
N ASP A 208 -14.68 -5.62 16.81
CA ASP A 208 -16.06 -5.72 17.26
C ASP A 208 -16.46 -7.18 17.49
N GLY A 209 -17.19 -7.38 18.58
CA GLY A 209 -17.53 -8.69 19.13
C GLY A 209 -16.45 -9.32 20.02
N PRO A 210 -16.73 -10.51 20.58
CA PRO A 210 -15.83 -11.19 21.50
C PRO A 210 -14.52 -11.62 20.82
N LEU A 211 -13.41 -11.49 21.54
CA LEU A 211 -12.09 -11.94 21.07
C LEU A 211 -11.98 -13.47 20.98
N GLY A 212 -12.74 -14.20 21.80
CA GLY A 212 -12.59 -15.64 21.95
C GLY A 212 -11.30 -16.01 22.69
N THR A 213 -10.71 -17.16 22.36
CA THR A 213 -9.47 -17.64 22.98
C THR A 213 -8.21 -17.07 22.31
N VAL A 214 -8.33 -16.57 21.08
CA VAL A 214 -7.22 -16.02 20.29
C VAL A 214 -7.71 -14.87 19.43
N ALA A 215 -7.12 -13.69 19.62
CA ALA A 215 -7.32 -12.53 18.77
C ALA A 215 -6.00 -11.78 18.63
N VAL A 216 -5.38 -11.90 17.47
CA VAL A 216 -4.02 -11.37 17.25
C VAL A 216 -4.05 -10.25 16.23
N VAL A 217 -3.42 -9.13 16.59
CA VAL A 217 -3.18 -7.99 15.70
C VAL A 217 -1.69 -7.84 15.46
N GLY A 218 -1.30 -7.57 14.22
CA GLY A 218 0.09 -7.29 13.91
C GLY A 218 0.33 -7.11 12.41
N PHE A 219 1.42 -7.69 11.93
CA PHE A 219 1.84 -7.56 10.54
C PHE A 219 2.58 -8.80 10.08
N ALA A 220 2.62 -8.99 8.77
CA ALA A 220 3.16 -10.20 8.16
C ALA A 220 3.81 -9.90 6.81
N THR A 221 4.67 -10.80 6.36
CA THR A 221 5.08 -10.87 4.96
C THR A 221 3.94 -11.44 4.10
N LYS A 222 4.10 -11.39 2.77
CA LYS A 222 3.17 -12.05 1.84
C LYS A 222 3.16 -13.58 1.96
N HIS A 223 4.11 -14.17 2.67
CA HIS A 223 4.31 -15.63 2.76
C HIS A 223 3.70 -16.25 4.01
N ALA A 224 3.33 -15.45 5.01
CA ALA A 224 2.72 -15.97 6.23
C ALA A 224 1.42 -16.73 5.92
N ALA A 225 1.15 -17.80 6.67
CA ALA A 225 -0.11 -18.51 6.55
C ALA A 225 -1.27 -17.63 7.05
N LEU A 226 -2.44 -17.72 6.40
CA LEU A 226 -3.67 -17.04 6.82
C LEU A 226 -4.74 -18.00 7.36
N HIS A 227 -4.43 -19.28 7.46
CA HIS A 227 -5.33 -20.26 8.03
C HIS A 227 -4.54 -21.39 8.68
N CYS A 228 -5.03 -21.86 9.82
CA CYS A 228 -4.59 -23.14 10.39
C CYS A 228 -5.76 -23.82 11.11
N VAL A 229 -5.63 -25.13 11.31
CA VAL A 229 -6.58 -25.93 12.10
C VAL A 229 -6.30 -25.72 13.58
N GLY A 230 -7.35 -25.63 14.38
CA GLY A 230 -7.30 -25.39 15.82
C GLY A 230 -7.42 -23.92 16.19
N TYR A 231 -7.28 -23.61 17.48
CA TYR A 231 -7.35 -22.25 18.02
C TYR A 231 -5.95 -21.79 18.44
N ILE A 232 -5.18 -21.36 17.45
CA ILE A 232 -3.75 -21.02 17.60
C ILE A 232 -3.55 -19.55 17.27
N ALA A 233 -2.67 -18.87 18.01
CA ALA A 233 -2.15 -17.54 17.66
C ALA A 233 -1.31 -17.62 16.38
N LEU A 234 -1.98 -17.56 15.22
CA LEU A 234 -1.38 -17.80 13.91
C LEU A 234 -0.34 -16.72 13.56
N LEU A 235 -0.66 -15.45 13.78
CA LEU A 235 0.32 -14.38 13.60
C LEU A 235 1.37 -14.44 14.71
N GLY A 236 2.63 -14.56 14.31
CA GLY A 236 3.76 -14.80 15.21
C GLY A 236 4.11 -16.27 15.42
N SER A 237 3.34 -17.21 14.85
CA SER A 237 3.66 -18.65 14.95
C SER A 237 4.85 -19.09 14.09
N ASP A 238 5.23 -18.26 13.10
CA ASP A 238 6.34 -18.48 12.19
C ASP A 238 7.24 -17.23 12.09
N ASP A 239 8.29 -17.33 11.29
CA ASP A 239 9.23 -16.23 11.01
C ASP A 239 8.68 -15.21 9.99
N GLN A 240 7.47 -15.46 9.45
CA GLN A 240 6.83 -14.62 8.43
C GLN A 240 5.85 -13.61 9.02
N SER A 241 5.61 -13.64 10.34
CA SER A 241 4.61 -12.80 10.98
C SER A 241 4.98 -12.38 12.41
N TRP A 242 4.43 -11.25 12.84
CA TRP A 242 4.59 -10.67 14.17
C TRP A 242 3.20 -10.34 14.71
N GLY A 243 2.90 -10.77 15.92
CA GLY A 243 1.54 -10.69 16.46
C GLY A 243 1.49 -10.31 17.93
N TRP A 244 0.57 -9.42 18.28
CA TRP A 244 0.16 -9.15 19.65
C TRP A 244 -1.20 -9.80 19.91
N ASN A 245 -1.22 -10.82 20.76
CA ASN A 245 -2.45 -11.49 21.18
C ASN A 245 -3.15 -10.64 22.25
N LEU A 246 -4.33 -10.13 21.91
CA LEU A 246 -5.12 -9.22 22.75
C LEU A 246 -5.81 -9.92 23.93
N VAL A 247 -5.88 -11.25 23.91
CA VAL A 247 -6.56 -12.05 24.95
C VAL A 247 -5.71 -12.17 26.22
N ASP A 248 -4.41 -12.45 26.03
CA ASP A 248 -3.43 -12.69 27.09
C ASP A 248 -2.34 -11.60 27.16
N ASN A 249 -2.40 -10.61 26.28
CA ASN A 249 -1.44 -9.52 26.18
C ASN A 249 -0.01 -10.00 25.88
N VAL A 250 0.16 -11.04 25.07
CA VAL A 250 1.48 -11.59 24.73
C VAL A 250 1.90 -11.24 23.30
N LEU A 251 3.17 -10.85 23.13
CA LEU A 251 3.80 -10.69 21.83
C LEU A 251 4.38 -12.03 21.34
N MET A 252 4.18 -12.32 20.06
CA MET A 252 4.56 -13.57 19.40
C MET A 252 5.35 -13.30 18.13
N HIS A 253 6.45 -14.04 17.93
CA HIS A 253 7.19 -14.12 16.68
C HIS A 253 8.01 -15.41 16.63
N ASN A 254 8.10 -16.05 15.45
CA ASN A 254 8.86 -17.27 15.24
C ASN A 254 8.47 -18.42 16.21
N GLY A 255 7.18 -18.50 16.55
CA GLY A 255 6.66 -19.49 17.50
C GLY A 255 7.03 -19.23 18.96
N VAL A 256 7.68 -18.11 19.26
CA VAL A 256 8.17 -17.76 20.60
C VAL A 256 7.35 -16.61 21.19
N GLN A 257 6.99 -16.76 22.47
CA GLN A 257 6.44 -15.69 23.28
C GLN A 257 7.56 -14.71 23.68
N LEU A 258 7.48 -13.47 23.22
CA LEU A 258 8.46 -12.41 23.51
C LEU A 258 8.20 -11.72 24.86
N GLY A 259 7.02 -11.94 25.44
CA GLY A 259 6.63 -11.43 26.75
C GLY A 259 5.33 -10.63 26.72
N VAL A 260 4.96 -10.14 27.90
CA VAL A 260 3.74 -9.36 28.13
C VAL A 260 3.90 -7.94 27.56
N TYR A 261 2.84 -7.46 26.90
CA TYR A 261 2.75 -6.13 26.30
C TYR A 261 1.38 -5.49 26.53
N PRO A 262 1.30 -4.21 26.95
CA PRO A 262 2.41 -3.30 27.23
C PRO A 262 3.29 -3.74 28.41
N LYS A 263 4.55 -3.27 28.45
CA LYS A 263 5.51 -3.59 29.52
C LYS A 263 5.19 -2.83 30.81
N MET A 264 4.12 -3.22 31.47
CA MET A 264 3.67 -2.64 32.74
C MET A 264 3.06 -3.70 33.65
N ASN A 265 2.87 -3.36 34.93
CA ASN A 265 2.21 -4.26 35.87
C ASN A 265 0.71 -4.30 35.57
N ASN A 266 0.16 -5.50 35.39
CA ASN A 266 -1.25 -5.75 35.06
C ASN A 266 -1.75 -4.90 33.87
N PRO A 267 -1.23 -5.13 32.65
CA PRO A 267 -1.62 -4.35 31.48
C PRO A 267 -3.13 -4.44 31.24
N PRO A 268 -3.79 -3.33 30.89
CA PRO A 268 -5.23 -3.35 30.63
C PRO A 268 -5.53 -4.28 29.46
N LYS A 269 -6.56 -5.10 29.61
CA LYS A 269 -7.04 -5.94 28.50
C LYS A 269 -7.68 -5.08 27.42
N TYR A 270 -7.80 -5.66 26.24
CA TYR A 270 -8.54 -5.03 25.17
C TYR A 270 -10.03 -4.92 25.51
N GLU A 271 -10.61 -3.75 25.27
CA GLU A 271 -12.04 -3.49 25.42
C GLU A 271 -12.72 -3.54 24.04
N VAL A 272 -13.77 -4.34 23.91
CA VAL A 272 -14.47 -4.52 22.62
C VAL A 272 -14.91 -3.17 22.05
N GLY A 273 -14.60 -2.93 20.78
CA GLY A 273 -14.90 -1.69 20.08
C GLY A 273 -13.88 -0.58 20.29
N GLU A 274 -12.86 -0.77 21.13
CA GLU A 274 -11.80 0.23 21.25
C GLU A 274 -10.86 0.22 20.05
N LYS A 275 -10.17 1.34 19.85
CA LYS A 275 -9.23 1.53 18.76
C LYS A 275 -7.79 1.33 19.26
N ILE A 276 -7.10 0.38 18.65
CA ILE A 276 -5.65 0.24 18.74
C ILE A 276 -5.03 0.73 17.44
N ARG A 277 -3.96 1.50 17.51
CA ARG A 277 -3.17 1.88 16.33
C ARG A 277 -1.91 1.03 16.26
N LEU A 278 -1.74 0.30 15.17
CA LEU A 278 -0.48 -0.34 14.80
C LEU A 278 0.40 0.68 14.08
N VAL A 279 1.62 0.90 14.56
CA VAL A 279 2.64 1.69 13.87
C VAL A 279 3.81 0.80 13.45
N ILE A 280 4.13 0.84 12.16
CA ILE A 280 5.30 0.18 11.56
C ILE A 280 6.26 1.26 11.10
N ASP A 281 7.41 1.37 11.76
CA ASP A 281 8.52 2.21 11.32
C ASP A 281 9.49 1.36 10.52
N CYS A 282 9.37 1.47 9.19
CA CYS A 282 10.20 0.70 8.26
C CYS A 282 11.64 1.22 8.20
N ASP A 283 11.88 2.47 8.61
CA ASP A 283 13.19 3.11 8.55
C ASP A 283 14.00 2.76 9.81
N MET A 284 13.35 2.69 10.97
CA MET A 284 13.94 2.26 12.23
C MET A 284 13.85 0.75 12.50
N HIS A 285 13.17 0.00 11.64
CA HIS A 285 12.98 -1.45 11.78
C HIS A 285 12.31 -1.86 13.10
N VAL A 286 11.31 -1.08 13.51
CA VAL A 286 10.52 -1.31 14.74
C VAL A 286 9.03 -1.24 14.46
N ALA A 287 8.25 -1.91 15.31
CA ALA A 287 6.81 -1.76 15.33
C ALA A 287 6.31 -1.67 16.77
N TYR A 288 5.24 -0.90 16.95
CA TYR A 288 4.64 -0.65 18.24
C TYR A 288 3.15 -0.37 18.09
N PHE A 289 2.47 -0.30 19.22
CA PHE A 289 1.05 0.02 19.26
C PHE A 289 0.80 1.27 20.08
N GLU A 290 -0.27 1.97 19.73
CA GLU A 290 -0.82 3.07 20.51
C GLU A 290 -2.27 2.75 20.89
N ARG A 291 -2.68 3.18 22.09
CA ARG A 291 -4.06 3.09 22.57
C ARG A 291 -4.47 4.47 23.08
N ASN A 292 -5.60 5.02 22.63
CA ASN A 292 -6.03 6.38 22.95
C ASN A 292 -4.96 7.47 22.67
N SER A 293 -4.16 7.28 21.60
CA SER A 293 -2.99 8.12 21.25
C SER A 293 -1.82 8.06 22.24
N GLU A 294 -1.81 7.10 23.16
CA GLU A 294 -0.68 6.85 24.06
C GLU A 294 0.22 5.74 23.49
N PHE A 295 1.52 5.99 23.47
CA PHE A 295 2.55 5.03 23.05
C PHE A 295 2.74 3.91 24.09
N LEU A 296 2.57 2.66 23.67
CA LEU A 296 2.62 1.50 24.57
C LEU A 296 4.02 0.84 24.68
N GLY A 297 5.06 1.47 24.12
CA GLY A 297 6.41 0.92 24.04
C GLY A 297 6.67 0.14 22.75
N ILE A 298 7.94 -0.09 22.43
CA ILE A 298 8.34 -0.90 21.27
C ILE A 298 7.89 -2.36 21.50
N ALA A 299 7.05 -2.87 20.59
CA ALA A 299 6.58 -4.25 20.62
C ALA A 299 7.59 -5.17 19.92
N PHE A 300 8.01 -4.81 18.71
CA PHE A 300 8.94 -5.59 17.90
C PHE A 300 10.10 -4.70 17.45
N SER A 301 11.31 -5.24 17.53
CA SER A 301 12.54 -4.59 17.07
C SER A 301 13.31 -5.52 16.14
N HIS A 302 14.26 -4.95 15.39
CA HIS A 302 15.09 -5.69 14.42
C HIS A 302 14.25 -6.35 13.32
N ILE A 303 13.15 -5.71 12.92
CA ILE A 303 12.28 -6.21 11.87
C ILE A 303 13.07 -6.16 10.55
N PRO A 304 13.18 -7.27 9.80
CA PRO A 304 13.92 -7.29 8.55
C PRO A 304 13.36 -6.28 7.53
N PRO A 305 14.18 -5.74 6.60
CA PRO A 305 13.77 -4.77 5.59
C PRO A 305 12.91 -5.41 4.48
N LEU A 306 11.75 -5.91 4.87
CA LEU A 306 10.80 -6.63 4.03
C LEU A 306 9.61 -5.76 3.68
N ARG A 307 8.81 -6.23 2.72
CA ARG A 307 7.47 -5.68 2.50
C ARG A 307 6.49 -6.29 3.50
N LEU A 308 6.01 -5.45 4.43
CA LEU A 308 5.16 -5.84 5.54
C LEU A 308 3.72 -5.39 5.31
N PHE A 309 2.77 -6.26 5.58
CA PHE A 309 1.35 -6.02 5.43
C PHE A 309 0.71 -6.02 6.81
N PRO A 310 -0.16 -5.05 7.15
CA PRO A 310 -0.97 -5.19 8.36
C PRO A 310 -1.80 -6.47 8.26
N ALA A 311 -1.94 -7.17 9.37
CA ALA A 311 -2.61 -8.45 9.42
C ALA A 311 -3.31 -8.66 10.77
N VAL A 312 -4.38 -9.44 10.76
CA VAL A 312 -5.03 -9.95 11.97
C VAL A 312 -5.35 -11.43 11.80
N CYS A 313 -5.49 -12.17 12.91
CA CYS A 313 -6.10 -13.50 12.91
C CYS A 313 -7.03 -13.71 14.11
N ALA A 314 -8.13 -14.41 13.87
CA ALA A 314 -9.21 -14.59 14.84
C ALA A 314 -9.72 -16.04 14.88
N VAL A 315 -10.28 -16.44 16.02
CA VAL A 315 -10.96 -17.74 16.20
C VAL A 315 -12.44 -17.63 16.54
N TYR A 316 -12.89 -16.45 17.00
CA TYR A 316 -14.29 -16.28 17.38
C TYR A 316 -15.18 -16.16 16.15
N GLY A 317 -16.36 -16.80 16.18
CA GLY A 317 -17.33 -16.73 15.09
C GLY A 317 -18.08 -15.40 15.09
N ASN A 318 -18.38 -14.87 13.92
CA ASN A 318 -19.09 -13.60 13.71
C ASN A 318 -18.39 -12.35 14.23
N THR A 319 -17.10 -12.44 14.59
CA THR A 319 -16.33 -11.26 14.97
C THR A 319 -15.98 -10.43 13.75
N GLU A 320 -15.84 -9.12 13.95
CA GLU A 320 -15.54 -8.16 12.90
C GLU A 320 -14.31 -7.34 13.26
N VAL A 321 -13.44 -7.13 12.28
CA VAL A 321 -12.23 -6.32 12.49
C VAL A 321 -12.13 -5.27 11.40
N THR A 322 -12.20 -4.01 11.80
CA THR A 322 -12.10 -2.85 10.92
C THR A 322 -10.69 -2.30 10.95
N MET A 323 -10.12 -1.97 9.79
CA MET A 323 -8.81 -1.32 9.70
C MET A 323 -8.85 -0.09 8.81
N VAL A 324 -8.34 1.04 9.31
CA VAL A 324 -8.23 2.31 8.59
C VAL A 324 -6.79 2.79 8.62
N TYR A 325 -6.18 2.94 7.45
CA TYR A 325 -4.82 3.49 7.36
C TYR A 325 -4.82 5.01 7.51
N VAL A 326 -4.02 5.50 8.44
CA VAL A 326 -4.00 6.92 8.86
C VAL A 326 -2.95 7.73 8.10
N GLY A 327 -1.85 7.08 7.69
CA GLY A 327 -0.70 7.76 7.09
C GLY A 327 0.55 7.56 7.94
N SER A 328 1.50 8.47 7.78
CA SER A 328 2.59 8.59 8.73
C SER A 328 2.05 9.32 9.97
N PRO A 329 2.21 8.76 11.18
CA PRO A 329 1.77 9.43 12.39
C PRO A 329 2.49 10.79 12.48
N GLN A 330 1.72 11.85 12.71
CA GLN A 330 2.29 13.14 13.04
C GLN A 330 2.83 12.99 14.46
N MET A 331 4.15 13.03 14.63
CA MET A 331 4.74 13.18 15.96
C MET A 331 4.05 14.38 16.63
N GLY A 332 3.37 14.12 17.74
CA GLY A 332 2.80 15.17 18.60
C GLY A 332 3.87 16.01 19.26
#